data_AF-A0A5C6M3M7-F1
#
_entry.id   AF-A0A5C6M3M7-F1
#
_cell.length_a   1.000
_cell.length_b   1.000
_cell.length_c   1.000
_cell.angle_alpha   90.00
_cell.angle_beta   90.00
_cell.angle_gamma   90.00
#
_symmetry.space_group_name_H-M   'P 1'
#
loop_
_entity.id
_entity.type
_entity.pdbx_description
1 polymer ?
#
loop_
_entity_poly.entity_id
_entity_poly.type
_entity_poly.pdbx_seq_one_letter_code
_entity_poly.pdbx_strand_id
1 'polypeptide(L)'
;KDCPQDAAGILEWDRRLWLLHEWTLSSSPDGRYDARDLELLRQRTDCDYILTRILGPFADQPVWRGREWGIYRVPRGGLGAEP
;
A
#
# COMPACT_ATOMS: atom_id res chain seq x y z
N LYS A 1 -18.00 13.14 -0.54
CA LYS A 1 -17.41 11.81 -0.81
C LYS A 1 -17.26 11.74 -2.32
N ASP A 2 -16.12 12.18 -2.81
CA ASP A 2 -15.79 12.34 -4.22
C ASP A 2 -15.59 10.97 -4.86
N CYS A 3 -16.69 10.24 -5.05
CA CYS A 3 -16.71 9.18 -6.03
C CYS A 3 -16.61 9.86 -7.39
N PRO A 4 -15.63 9.49 -8.25
CA PRO A 4 -15.59 10.01 -9.61
C PRO A 4 -16.92 9.67 -10.28
N GLN A 5 -17.61 10.70 -10.77
CA GLN A 5 -18.90 10.55 -11.45
C GLN A 5 -18.76 10.54 -12.97
N ASP A 6 -17.58 10.91 -13.47
CA ASP A 6 -17.24 10.79 -14.87
C ASP A 6 -16.73 9.37 -15.19
N ALA A 7 -16.95 8.94 -16.43
CA ALA A 7 -16.60 7.59 -16.88
C ALA A 7 -15.09 7.29 -16.75
N ALA A 8 -14.22 8.28 -16.99
CA ALA A 8 -12.78 8.07 -16.91
C ALA A 8 -12.33 7.83 -15.47
N GLY A 9 -12.83 8.62 -14.51
CA GLY A 9 -12.53 8.44 -13.11
C GLY A 9 -13.08 7.13 -12.54
N ILE A 10 -14.25 6.66 -13.00
CA ILE A 10 -14.78 5.33 -12.61
C ILE A 10 -13.85 4.20 -13.08
N LEU A 11 -13.41 4.24 -14.34
CA LEU A 11 -12.49 3.24 -14.90
C LEU A 11 -11.13 3.25 -14.19
N GLU A 12 -10.62 4.45 -13.87
CA GLU A 12 -9.38 4.57 -13.10
C GLU A 12 -9.53 3.99 -11.69
N TRP A 13 -10.67 4.26 -11.03
CA TRP A 13 -10.93 3.72 -9.71
C TRP A 13 -11.02 2.19 -9.70
N ASP A 14 -11.74 1.60 -10.66
CA ASP A 14 -11.83 0.14 -10.81
C ASP A 14 -10.45 -0.48 -11.07
N ARG A 15 -9.64 0.12 -11.95
CA ARG A 15 -8.27 -0.32 -12.22
C ARG A 15 -7.40 -0.31 -10.97
N ARG A 16 -7.48 0.75 -10.16
CA ARG A 16 -6.72 0.87 -8.90
C ARG A 16 -7.20 -0.15 -7.86
N LEU A 17 -8.50 -0.44 -7.82
CA LEU A 17 -9.07 -1.45 -6.94
C LEU A 17 -8.57 -2.85 -7.29
N TRP A 18 -8.55 -3.22 -8.57
CA TRP A 18 -8.00 -4.48 -9.04
C TRP A 18 -6.50 -4.60 -8.80
N LEU A 19 -5.73 -3.53 -9.04
CA LEU A 19 -4.30 -3.50 -8.74
C LEU A 19 -4.03 -3.81 -7.27
N LEU A 20 -4.76 -3.18 -6.35
CA LEU A 20 -4.63 -3.43 -4.92
C LEU A 20 -5.03 -4.86 -4.55
N HIS A 21 -6.13 -5.37 -5.13
CA HIS A 21 -6.59 -6.74 -4.90
C HIS A 21 -5.54 -7.77 -5.33
N GLU A 22 -5.01 -7.65 -6.54
CA GLU A 22 -3.96 -8.54 -7.05
C GLU A 22 -2.69 -8.46 -6.20
N TRP A 23 -2.27 -7.24 -5.84
CA TRP A 23 -1.12 -7.05 -4.96
C TRP A 23 -1.33 -7.74 -3.61
N THR A 24 -2.46 -7.53 -2.95
CA THR A 24 -2.81 -8.18 -1.67
C THR A 24 -2.78 -9.70 -1.76
N LEU A 25 -3.26 -10.29 -2.87
CA LEU A 25 -3.19 -11.74 -3.07
C LEU A 25 -1.76 -12.25 -3.25
N SER A 26 -0.86 -11.46 -3.85
CA SER A 26 0.52 -11.86 -4.12
C SER A 26 1.51 -11.55 -2.98
N SER A 27 1.22 -10.55 -2.15
CA SER A 27 2.19 -9.89 -1.26
C SER A 27 2.08 -10.26 0.23
N SER A 28 1.53 -11.43 0.53
CA SER A 28 1.53 -11.96 1.91
C SER A 28 1.31 -13.49 1.95
N PRO A 29 1.95 -14.30 1.08
CA PRO A 29 1.82 -15.76 1.16
C PRO A 29 2.35 -16.32 2.48
N ASP A 30 3.26 -15.59 3.12
CA ASP A 30 3.85 -15.86 4.44
C ASP A 30 3.09 -15.19 5.60
N GLY A 31 1.98 -14.51 5.31
CA GLY A 31 1.13 -13.85 6.29
C GLY A 31 1.66 -12.50 6.82
N ARG A 32 2.66 -11.88 6.17
CA ARG A 32 3.18 -10.57 6.56
C ARG A 32 3.63 -9.75 5.34
N TYR A 33 3.34 -8.46 5.35
CA TYR A 33 3.83 -7.55 4.29
C TYR A 33 5.22 -7.04 4.64
N ASP A 34 6.21 -7.34 3.81
CA ASP A 34 7.60 -6.91 4.02
C ASP A 34 8.02 -5.70 3.15
N ALA A 35 9.27 -5.27 3.29
CA ALA A 35 9.79 -4.13 2.53
C ALA A 35 9.75 -4.36 1.01
N ARG A 36 9.90 -5.60 0.54
CA ARG A 36 9.84 -5.97 -0.87
C ARG A 36 8.41 -5.87 -1.40
N ASP A 37 7.43 -6.31 -0.61
CA ASP A 37 6.02 -6.15 -0.96
C ASP A 37 5.63 -4.68 -1.11
N LEU A 38 6.12 -3.85 -0.19
CA LEU A 38 5.90 -2.40 -0.21
C LEU A 38 6.61 -1.75 -1.42
N GLU A 39 7.82 -2.19 -1.76
CA GLU A 39 8.54 -1.70 -2.94
C GLU A 39 7.81 -2.05 -4.25
N LEU A 40 7.27 -3.28 -4.36
CA LEU A 40 6.44 -3.67 -5.50
C LEU A 40 5.18 -2.80 -5.62
N LEU A 41 4.55 -2.46 -4.50
CA LEU A 41 3.40 -1.55 -4.50
C LEU A 41 3.80 -0.15 -4.98
N ARG A 42 4.95 0.35 -4.54
CA ARG A 42 5.50 1.64 -4.97
C ARG A 42 5.74 1.66 -6.48
N GLN A 43 6.39 0.64 -7.02
CA GLN A 43 6.70 0.57 -8.45
C GLN A 43 5.43 0.64 -9.32
N ARG A 44 4.28 0.17 -8.80
CA ARG A 44 3.00 0.17 -9.51
C ARG A 44 2.15 1.42 -9.30
N THR A 45 2.36 2.16 -8.21
CA THR A 45 1.44 3.24 -7.79
C THR A 45 2.13 4.58 -7.47
N ASP A 46 3.46 4.58 -7.38
CA ASP A 46 4.31 5.67 -6.89
C ASP A 46 3.90 6.23 -5.51
N CYS A 47 3.28 5.40 -4.67
CA CYS A 47 2.87 5.83 -3.34
C CYS A 47 4.04 5.90 -2.34
N ASP A 48 3.99 6.89 -1.44
CA ASP A 48 4.95 7.02 -0.33
C ASP A 48 4.42 6.44 0.99
N TYR A 49 3.10 6.34 1.14
CA TYR A 49 2.45 5.95 2.38
C TYR A 49 1.24 5.05 2.13
N ILE A 50 1.00 4.15 3.08
CA ILE A 50 -0.20 3.32 3.17
C ILE A 50 -0.97 3.75 4.40
N LEU A 51 -2.22 4.17 4.21
CA LEU A 51 -3.20 4.34 5.26
C LEU A 51 -4.13 3.13 5.27
N THR A 52 -4.17 2.39 6.37
CA THR A 52 -4.99 1.18 6.46
C THR A 52 -5.51 0.91 7.87
N ARG A 53 -6.65 0.22 7.93
CA ARG A 53 -7.24 -0.34 9.15
C ARG A 53 -7.31 -1.87 9.16
N ILE A 54 -7.14 -2.49 7.98
CA ILE A 54 -7.38 -3.92 7.75
C ILE A 54 -6.14 -4.68 7.28
N LEU A 55 -5.22 -4.00 6.60
CA LEU A 55 -4.02 -4.65 6.08
C LEU A 55 -3.02 -4.83 7.20
N GLY A 56 -2.36 -5.99 7.20
CA GLY A 56 -1.33 -6.35 8.14
C GLY A 56 -1.36 -7.84 8.48
N PRO A 57 -0.40 -8.32 9.28
CA PRO A 57 0.70 -7.55 9.89
C PRO A 57 1.75 -7.06 8.87
N PHE A 58 2.39 -5.92 9.16
CA PHE A 58 3.55 -5.42 8.38
C PHE A 58 4.86 -5.79 9.08
N ALA A 59 5.94 -5.91 8.32
CA ALA A 59 7.31 -6.06 8.82
C ALA A 59 7.72 -4.83 9.65
N ASP A 60 7.53 -3.66 9.06
CA ASP A 60 7.93 -2.39 9.64
C ASP A 60 6.89 -1.83 10.60
N GLN A 61 7.37 -1.03 11.55
CA GLN A 61 6.50 -0.28 12.44
C GLN A 61 5.80 0.85 11.68
N PRO A 62 4.52 1.14 12.00
CA PRO A 62 3.84 2.28 11.42
C PRO A 62 4.50 3.58 11.86
N VAL A 63 4.61 4.56 10.96
CA VAL A 63 5.07 5.92 11.30
C VAL A 63 4.06 6.64 12.20
N TRP A 64 2.81 6.19 12.18
CA TRP A 64 1.77 6.62 13.10
C TRP A 64 0.72 5.54 13.27
N ARG A 65 0.23 5.35 14.50
CA ARG A 65 -0.84 4.40 14.82
C ARG A 65 -1.88 5.05 15.72
N GLY A 66 -3.12 5.08 15.26
CA GLY A 66 -4.30 5.41 16.04
C GLY A 66 -5.04 4.17 16.54
N ARG A 67 -6.26 4.35 17.03
CA ARG A 67 -7.11 3.26 17.54
C ARG A 67 -7.48 2.25 16.47
N GLU A 68 -7.83 2.72 15.28
CA GLU A 68 -8.31 1.89 14.18
C GLU A 68 -7.43 1.96 12.93
N TRP A 69 -6.66 3.05 12.78
CA TRP A 69 -5.88 3.32 11.58
C TRP A 69 -4.39 3.29 11.87
N GLY A 70 -3.61 2.76 10.92
CA GLY A 70 -2.16 2.85 10.89
C GLY A 70 -1.70 3.50 9.59
N ILE A 71 -0.62 4.28 9.68
CA ILE A 71 0.09 4.83 8.53
C ILE A 71 1.46 4.16 8.48
N TYR A 72 1.76 3.53 7.36
CA TYR A 72 3.03 2.89 7.08
C TYR A 72 3.75 3.65 5.97
N ARG A 73 5.07 3.80 6.12
CA ARG A 73 5.89 4.39 5.07
C ARG A 73 6.29 3.29 4.11
N VAL A 74 6.18 3.58 2.82
CA VAL A 74 6.69 2.71 1.77
C VAL A 74 8.16 3.04 1.55
N PRO A 75 9.08 2.06 1.60
CA PRO A 75 10.50 2.29 1.38
C PRO A 75 10.71 3.03 0.06
N ARG A 76 11.51 4.10 0.10
CA ARG A 76 11.99 4.72 -1.13
C ARG A 76 13.12 3.81 -1.61
N GLY A 77 12.93 3.17 -2.76
CA GLY A 77 13.95 2.33 -3.39
C GLY A 77 15.28 3.07 -3.43
N GLY A 78 16.15 2.69 -2.51
CA GLY A 78 17.41 3.33 -2.22
C GLY A 78 18.28 2.25 -1.60
N LEU A 79 19.26 1.78 -2.36
CA LEU A 79 20.37 1.02 -1.82
C LEU A 79 20.92 1.79 -0.61
N GLY A 80 20.76 1.22 0.58
CA GLY A 80 21.40 1.71 1.80
C GLY A 80 20.72 2.93 2.43
N ALA A 81 19.90 2.68 3.45
CA ALA A 81 19.81 3.58 4.59
C ALA A 81 20.40 2.85 5.80
N GLU A 82 21.71 2.97 5.97
CA GLU A 82 22.41 2.72 7.23
C GLU A 82 22.26 3.97 8.15
N PRO A 83 22.50 3.82 9.47
CA PRO A 83 21.56 4.10 10.56
C PRO A 83 21.36 5.56 10.98
#